data_AF-A0A418Q4W3-F1
#
_entry.id   AF-A0A418Q4W3-F1
#
_cell.length_a   1.000
_cell.length_b   1.000
_cell.length_c   1.000
_cell.angle_alpha   90.00
_cell.angle_beta   90.00
_cell.angle_gamma   90.00
#
_symmetry.space_group_name_H-M   'P 1'
#
loop_
_entity.id
_entity.type
_entity.pdbx_description
1 polymer ?
#
loop_
_entity_poly.entity_id
_entity_poly.type
_entity_poly.pdbx_seq_one_letter_code
_entity_poly.pdbx_strand_id
1 'polypeptide(L)'
;MEPLFRSGGKAADYRDPELSPEGASTSTEPLSADQRQAHERLVEEWNHQLEGATAEEIIDWASTHVTGPIAVTMSMQDTILAELTDGKLDNAELVFLDTGYHFPETIETRDKVEQRYELPLRNITPVLTREEQDEVYGPRLYSTNPTACCRMRKVEPLARMLDPFEAWITGIRRVDSALRANTPVLEVDRTGRLKINPLVEWSDEQVESYIADHDLIIHPLTTQGYPSIGCATCTLPVAEGQDPRSGRWAGSSKTECGLHT
;
A
#
# COMPACT_ATOMS: atom_id res chain seq x y z
N MET A 1 57.12 -10.11 13.23
CA MET A 1 56.20 -10.67 14.22
C MET A 1 55.41 -9.49 14.77
N GLU A 2 54.22 -9.24 14.23
CA GLU A 2 53.09 -8.52 14.87
C GLU A 2 51.93 -8.44 13.86
N PRO A 3 50.79 -9.11 14.12
CA PRO A 3 49.58 -8.93 13.33
C PRO A 3 48.69 -7.87 13.98
N LEU A 4 48.41 -6.79 13.24
CA LEU A 4 47.36 -5.82 13.56
C LEU A 4 46.03 -6.33 12.98
N PHE A 5 45.35 -7.20 13.72
CA PHE A 5 43.90 -7.36 13.60
C PHE A 5 43.35 -7.64 15.00
N ARG A 6 42.91 -6.58 15.68
CA ARG A 6 41.97 -6.72 16.79
C ARG A 6 40.57 -6.54 16.22
N SER A 7 39.97 -7.66 15.81
CA SER A 7 38.52 -7.82 15.73
C SER A 7 37.95 -7.82 17.15
N GLY A 8 37.11 -6.84 17.48
CA GLY A 8 36.52 -6.72 18.81
C GLY A 8 35.50 -5.60 18.91
N GLY A 9 34.60 -5.48 17.94
CA GLY A 9 33.35 -4.75 18.17
C GLY A 9 32.46 -5.62 19.06
N LYS A 10 32.03 -5.10 20.22
CA LYS A 10 30.96 -5.72 21.00
C LYS A 10 29.80 -6.01 20.05
N ALA A 11 29.26 -7.22 20.06
CA ALA A 11 27.96 -7.47 19.44
C ALA A 11 26.99 -6.46 20.06
N ALA A 12 26.48 -5.54 19.26
CA ALA A 12 25.46 -4.62 19.72
C ALA A 12 24.25 -5.47 20.12
N ASP A 13 23.73 -5.23 21.31
CA ASP A 13 22.56 -5.92 21.83
C ASP A 13 21.32 -5.30 21.18
N TYR A 14 21.09 -5.64 19.92
CA TYR A 14 19.92 -5.17 19.17
C TYR A 14 18.66 -5.81 19.72
N ARG A 15 17.55 -5.06 19.71
CA ARG A 15 16.24 -5.55 20.13
C ARG A 15 15.78 -6.69 19.22
N ASP A 16 15.05 -7.64 19.80
CA ASP A 16 14.38 -8.71 19.06
C ASP A 16 13.45 -8.10 17.97
N PRO A 17 13.69 -8.39 16.68
CA PRO A 17 12.90 -7.85 15.58
C PRO A 17 11.45 -8.37 15.55
N GLU A 18 11.08 -9.37 16.35
CA GLU A 18 9.69 -9.77 16.54
C GLU A 18 8.90 -8.80 17.42
N LEU A 19 9.58 -7.95 18.20
CA LEU A 19 8.95 -6.94 19.05
C LEU A 19 8.89 -5.58 18.36
N SER A 20 7.68 -5.04 18.19
CA SER A 20 7.46 -3.69 17.60
C SER A 20 8.09 -2.57 18.44
N PRO A 21 8.41 -1.43 17.82
CA PRO A 21 8.81 -0.23 18.55
C PRO A 21 7.74 0.17 19.58
N GLU A 22 8.17 0.71 20.72
CA GLU A 22 7.24 1.21 21.73
C GLU A 22 6.61 2.54 21.30
N GLY A 23 5.51 2.93 21.97
CA GLY A 23 4.96 4.28 21.88
C GLY A 23 3.91 4.52 20.80
N ALA A 24 3.52 3.50 20.02
CA ALA A 24 2.42 3.64 19.06
C ALA A 24 1.62 2.33 18.92
N SER A 25 0.31 2.44 18.68
CA SER A 25 -0.54 1.26 18.39
C SER A 25 0.00 0.47 17.20
N THR A 26 -0.23 -0.83 17.18
CA THR A 26 0.15 -1.72 16.06
C THR A 26 -1.07 -2.23 15.29
N SER A 27 -2.26 -1.79 15.69
CA SER A 27 -3.54 -2.23 15.16
C SER A 27 -4.47 -1.04 14.94
N THR A 28 -5.49 -1.28 14.14
CA THR A 28 -6.64 -0.40 14.00
C THR A 28 -7.70 -0.82 15.00
N GLU A 29 -8.36 0.14 15.64
CA GLU A 29 -9.55 -0.15 16.45
C GLU A 29 -10.68 -0.68 15.55
N PRO A 30 -11.37 -1.77 15.95
CA PRO A 30 -12.55 -2.24 15.24
C PRO A 30 -13.67 -1.19 15.28
N LEU A 31 -14.40 -1.06 14.16
CA LEU A 31 -15.64 -0.32 14.14
C LEU A 31 -16.69 -0.99 15.03
N SER A 32 -17.71 -0.23 15.41
CA SER A 32 -18.84 -0.75 16.19
C SER A 32 -19.56 -1.89 15.46
N ALA A 33 -20.26 -2.74 16.20
CA ALA A 33 -21.04 -3.83 15.62
C ALA A 33 -22.10 -3.32 14.61
N ASP A 34 -22.71 -2.17 14.89
CA ASP A 34 -23.71 -1.55 14.00
C ASP A 34 -23.09 -1.06 12.69
N GLN A 35 -21.92 -0.42 12.75
CA GLN A 35 -21.16 -0.01 11.56
C GLN A 35 -20.73 -1.22 10.72
N ARG A 36 -20.17 -2.26 11.37
CA ARG A 36 -19.82 -3.51 10.68
C ARG A 36 -21.03 -4.11 9.98
N GLN A 37 -22.15 -4.24 10.68
CA GLN A 37 -23.36 -4.84 10.12
C GLN A 37 -23.92 -4.00 8.96
N ALA A 38 -23.78 -2.67 9.01
CA ALA A 38 -24.16 -1.80 7.90
C ALA A 38 -23.29 -2.06 6.66
N HIS A 39 -21.96 -2.18 6.82
CA HIS A 39 -21.07 -2.53 5.71
C HIS A 39 -21.31 -3.95 5.18
N GLU A 40 -21.58 -4.92 6.05
CA GLU A 40 -21.91 -6.29 5.64
C GLU A 40 -23.18 -6.33 4.76
N ARG A 41 -24.21 -5.54 5.09
CA ARG A 41 -25.40 -5.40 4.24
C ARG A 41 -25.08 -4.79 2.88
N LEU A 42 -24.21 -3.77 2.83
CA LEU A 42 -23.77 -3.20 1.55
C LEU A 42 -23.05 -4.25 0.68
N VAL A 43 -22.17 -5.05 1.28
CA VAL A 43 -21.48 -6.14 0.57
C VAL A 43 -22.47 -7.20 0.08
N GLU A 44 -23.38 -7.65 0.93
CA GLU A 44 -24.40 -8.64 0.57
C GLU A 44 -25.30 -8.18 -0.60
N GLU A 45 -25.70 -6.91 -0.57
CA GLU A 45 -26.58 -6.33 -1.59
C GLU A 45 -25.84 -6.04 -2.90
N TRP A 46 -24.65 -5.43 -2.84
CA TRP A 46 -24.03 -4.79 -4.01
C TRP A 46 -22.85 -5.54 -4.60
N ASN A 47 -22.13 -6.38 -3.85
CA ASN A 47 -20.87 -6.96 -4.36
C ASN A 47 -21.07 -7.76 -5.67
N HIS A 48 -22.14 -8.56 -5.77
CA HIS A 48 -22.45 -9.29 -7.01
C HIS A 48 -22.95 -8.36 -8.13
N GLN A 49 -23.60 -7.24 -7.80
CA GLN A 49 -24.12 -6.29 -8.79
C GLN A 49 -23.00 -5.43 -9.41
N LEU A 50 -21.96 -5.14 -8.63
CA LEU A 50 -20.80 -4.37 -9.07
C LEU A 50 -19.73 -5.23 -9.77
N GLU A 51 -19.88 -6.56 -9.77
CA GLU A 51 -19.03 -7.44 -10.57
C GLU A 51 -19.24 -7.13 -12.05
N GLY A 52 -18.15 -6.87 -12.79
CA GLY A 52 -18.20 -6.39 -14.18
C GLY A 52 -18.59 -4.91 -14.37
N ALA A 53 -18.82 -4.14 -13.30
CA ALA A 53 -19.01 -2.70 -13.41
C ALA A 53 -17.70 -1.96 -13.72
N THR A 54 -17.79 -0.77 -14.30
CA THR A 54 -16.60 0.07 -14.52
C THR A 54 -16.07 0.63 -13.20
N ALA A 55 -14.79 1.04 -13.20
CA ALA A 55 -14.21 1.68 -12.02
C ALA A 55 -14.97 2.96 -11.64
N GLU A 56 -15.42 3.73 -12.64
CA GLU A 56 -16.25 4.92 -12.46
C GLU A 56 -17.59 4.58 -11.81
N GLU A 57 -18.28 3.54 -12.28
CA GLU A 57 -19.56 3.11 -11.69
C GLU A 57 -19.38 2.67 -10.22
N ILE A 58 -18.26 2.02 -9.89
CA ILE A 58 -17.94 1.63 -8.51
C ILE A 58 -17.65 2.86 -7.63
N ILE A 59 -16.97 3.88 -8.16
CA ILE A 59 -16.76 5.14 -7.41
C ILE A 59 -18.06 5.93 -7.26
N ASP A 60 -18.90 6.00 -8.29
CA ASP A 60 -20.21 6.65 -8.21
C ASP A 60 -21.13 5.93 -7.22
N TRP A 61 -21.04 4.59 -7.15
CA TRP A 61 -21.68 3.83 -6.09
C TRP A 61 -21.16 4.22 -4.71
N ALA A 62 -19.84 4.32 -4.54
CA ALA A 62 -19.22 4.68 -3.26
C ALA A 62 -19.63 6.09 -2.80
N SER A 63 -19.71 7.07 -3.70
CA SER A 63 -20.13 8.44 -3.38
C SER A 63 -21.57 8.50 -2.86
N THR A 64 -22.42 7.56 -3.28
CA THR A 64 -23.82 7.50 -2.88
C THR A 64 -24.04 6.70 -1.59
N HIS A 65 -23.29 5.63 -1.37
CA HIS A 65 -23.56 4.65 -0.30
C HIS A 65 -22.63 4.76 0.90
N VAL A 66 -21.45 5.37 0.75
CA VAL A 66 -20.43 5.47 1.81
C VAL A 66 -20.38 6.90 2.32
N THR A 67 -21.00 7.13 3.47
CA THR A 67 -21.13 8.48 4.06
C THR A 67 -20.00 8.82 5.03
N GLY A 68 -19.32 7.83 5.61
CA GLY A 68 -18.18 8.01 6.51
C GLY A 68 -16.87 8.30 5.77
N PRO A 69 -15.78 8.66 6.49
CA PRO A 69 -14.51 9.01 5.85
C PRO A 69 -13.89 7.83 5.09
N ILE A 70 -13.32 8.11 3.91
CA ILE A 70 -12.74 7.10 3.00
C ILE A 70 -11.23 7.31 2.86
N ALA A 71 -10.44 6.27 3.07
CA ALA A 71 -9.02 6.29 2.75
C ALA A 71 -8.76 5.73 1.34
N VAL A 72 -8.20 6.53 0.44
CA VAL A 72 -7.79 6.06 -0.90
C VAL A 72 -6.30 5.73 -0.85
N THR A 73 -5.97 4.44 -0.82
CA THR A 73 -4.59 3.99 -0.62
C THR A 73 -3.77 4.04 -1.91
N MET A 74 -2.70 4.81 -1.89
CA MET A 74 -1.84 5.07 -3.06
C MET A 74 -0.45 4.46 -2.84
N SER A 75 -0.05 3.54 -3.73
CA SER A 75 1.33 3.03 -3.77
C SER A 75 2.29 3.97 -4.51
N MET A 76 1.72 4.93 -5.26
CA MET A 76 2.37 5.82 -6.22
C MET A 76 2.97 5.13 -7.46
N GLN A 77 2.76 3.83 -7.65
CA GLN A 77 3.12 3.18 -8.93
C GLN A 77 2.31 3.76 -10.10
N ASP A 78 1.03 4.04 -9.85
CA ASP A 78 0.11 4.75 -10.72
C ASP A 78 -0.70 5.77 -9.91
N THR A 79 -1.47 6.60 -10.61
CA THR A 79 -2.29 7.67 -10.03
C THR A 79 -3.77 7.52 -10.35
N ILE A 80 -4.19 6.33 -10.82
CA ILE A 80 -5.56 6.09 -11.32
C ILE A 80 -6.60 6.33 -10.25
N LEU A 81 -6.36 5.82 -9.03
CA LEU A 81 -7.32 6.01 -7.94
C LEU A 81 -7.47 7.47 -7.51
N ALA A 82 -6.40 8.28 -7.62
CA ALA A 82 -6.52 9.71 -7.36
C ALA A 82 -7.40 10.37 -8.42
N GLU A 83 -7.16 10.09 -9.70
CA GLU A 83 -8.01 10.58 -10.80
C GLU A 83 -9.48 10.16 -10.67
N LEU A 84 -9.72 8.89 -10.33
CA LEU A 84 -11.08 8.36 -10.21
C LEU A 84 -11.88 8.99 -9.07
N THR A 85 -11.21 9.39 -7.98
CA THR A 85 -11.87 9.82 -6.74
C THR A 85 -11.91 11.34 -6.56
N ASP A 86 -10.98 12.07 -7.16
CA ASP A 86 -10.92 13.53 -7.08
C ASP A 86 -12.18 14.17 -7.67
N GLY A 87 -12.77 15.12 -6.94
CA GLY A 87 -14.05 15.75 -7.30
C GLY A 87 -15.29 14.84 -7.25
N LYS A 88 -15.15 13.56 -6.87
CA LYS A 88 -16.28 12.60 -6.74
C LYS A 88 -16.55 12.16 -5.30
N LEU A 89 -15.50 12.06 -4.48
CA LEU A 89 -15.60 11.61 -3.09
C LEU A 89 -15.17 12.71 -2.12
N ASP A 90 -16.09 13.60 -1.76
CA ASP A 90 -15.83 14.74 -0.88
C ASP A 90 -15.39 14.34 0.55
N ASN A 91 -15.64 13.10 0.96
CA ASN A 91 -15.27 12.51 2.24
C ASN A 91 -13.99 11.65 2.19
N ALA A 92 -13.24 11.70 1.08
CA ALA A 92 -12.02 10.93 0.91
C ALA A 92 -10.75 11.70 1.30
N GLU A 93 -9.73 10.96 1.70
CA GLU A 93 -8.34 11.41 1.75
C GLU A 93 -7.46 10.46 0.92
N LEU A 94 -6.56 11.01 0.11
CA LEU A 94 -5.50 10.21 -0.50
C LEU A 94 -4.49 9.83 0.58
N VAL A 95 -4.00 8.60 0.55
CA VAL A 95 -3.12 8.06 1.59
C VAL A 95 -1.87 7.47 0.99
N PHE A 96 -0.71 8.02 1.37
CA PHE A 96 0.59 7.49 1.00
C PHE A 96 1.33 6.96 2.23
N LEU A 97 1.79 5.71 2.15
CA LEU A 97 2.63 5.11 3.17
C LEU A 97 4.10 5.32 2.81
N ASP A 98 4.72 6.35 3.39
CA ASP A 98 6.14 6.62 3.23
C ASP A 98 6.97 5.74 4.16
N THR A 99 7.52 4.67 3.59
CA THR A 99 8.34 3.71 4.34
C THR A 99 9.72 4.26 4.73
N GLY A 100 10.15 5.40 4.17
CA GLY A 100 11.52 5.91 4.22
C GLY A 100 12.50 5.19 3.28
N TYR A 101 12.06 4.12 2.61
CA TYR A 101 12.88 3.33 1.68
C TYR A 101 12.37 3.38 0.24
N HIS A 102 11.51 4.33 -0.11
CA HIS A 102 11.04 4.51 -1.48
C HIS A 102 12.14 5.00 -2.42
N PHE A 103 11.94 4.80 -3.71
CA PHE A 103 12.76 5.45 -4.73
C PHE A 103 12.52 6.96 -4.71
N PRO A 104 13.53 7.79 -5.03
CA PRO A 104 13.32 9.23 -5.24
C PRO A 104 12.20 9.52 -6.24
N GLU A 105 12.09 8.73 -7.30
CA GLU A 105 11.04 8.82 -8.33
C GLU A 105 9.63 8.59 -7.77
N THR A 106 9.49 7.72 -6.76
CA THR A 106 8.22 7.49 -6.06
C THR A 106 7.84 8.70 -5.22
N ILE A 107 8.81 9.34 -4.56
CA ILE A 107 8.59 10.57 -3.79
C ILE A 107 8.24 11.74 -4.72
N GLU A 108 8.91 11.85 -5.88
CA GLU A 108 8.58 12.85 -6.89
C GLU A 108 7.16 12.65 -7.45
N THR A 109 6.77 11.40 -7.70
CA THR A 109 5.40 11.07 -8.13
C THR A 109 4.38 11.48 -7.07
N ARG A 110 4.66 11.21 -5.79
CA ARG A 110 3.86 11.66 -4.66
C ARG A 110 3.71 13.18 -4.62
N ASP A 111 4.81 13.92 -4.77
CA ASP A 111 4.79 15.39 -4.76
C ASP A 111 3.98 15.95 -5.94
N LYS A 112 3.97 15.29 -7.10
CA LYS A 112 3.12 15.64 -8.25
C LYS A 112 1.65 15.35 -7.98
N VAL A 113 1.33 14.24 -7.31
CA VAL A 113 -0.05 13.92 -6.88
C VAL A 113 -0.59 15.01 -5.95
N GLU A 114 0.20 15.42 -4.96
CA GLU A 114 -0.15 16.49 -4.01
C GLU A 114 -0.41 17.85 -4.69
N GLN A 115 0.18 18.07 -5.86
CA GLN A 115 -0.01 19.30 -6.65
C GLN A 115 -1.18 19.22 -7.64
N ARG A 116 -1.50 18.02 -8.15
CA ARG A 116 -2.49 17.83 -9.22
C ARG A 116 -3.92 17.72 -8.71
N TYR A 117 -4.13 17.06 -7.59
CA TYR A 117 -5.46 16.69 -7.09
C TYR A 117 -5.90 17.58 -5.91
N GLU A 118 -7.20 17.80 -5.78
CA GLU A 118 -7.77 18.63 -4.70
C GLU A 118 -7.95 17.83 -3.40
N LEU A 119 -8.12 16.50 -3.48
CA LEU A 119 -8.20 15.64 -2.31
C LEU A 119 -6.92 15.76 -1.44
N PRO A 120 -7.08 15.86 -0.10
CA PRO A 120 -5.94 15.98 0.79
C PRO A 120 -5.08 14.71 0.76
N LEU A 121 -3.76 14.89 0.65
CA LEU A 121 -2.80 13.80 0.71
C LEU A 121 -2.24 13.63 2.13
N ARG A 122 -2.60 12.53 2.78
CA ARG A 122 -2.05 12.11 4.07
C ARG A 122 -0.83 11.21 3.89
N ASN A 123 0.34 11.70 4.30
CA ASN A 123 1.56 10.90 4.38
C ASN A 123 1.64 10.17 5.73
N ILE A 124 1.86 8.87 5.70
CA ILE A 124 2.02 8.00 6.88
C ILE A 124 3.45 7.55 6.97
N THR A 125 4.06 7.74 8.14
CA THR A 125 5.44 7.31 8.41
C THR A 125 5.50 6.23 9.50
N PRO A 126 6.54 5.39 9.49
CA PRO A 126 6.86 4.48 10.59
C PRO A 126 7.13 5.23 11.90
N VAL A 127 7.07 4.52 13.04
CA VAL A 127 7.39 5.09 14.37
C VAL A 127 8.83 5.58 14.43
N LEU A 128 9.74 4.80 13.84
CA LEU A 128 11.16 5.09 13.82
C LEU A 128 11.59 5.53 12.43
N THR A 129 12.47 6.53 12.36
CA THR A 129 13.27 6.83 11.18
C THR A 129 14.14 5.64 10.77
N ARG A 130 14.86 5.72 9.65
CA ARG A 130 15.78 4.62 9.25
C ARG A 130 16.93 4.50 10.24
N GLU A 131 17.45 5.64 10.63
CA GLU A 131 18.59 5.80 11.51
C GLU A 131 18.25 5.26 12.91
N GLU A 132 17.11 5.65 13.47
CA GLU A 132 16.63 5.11 14.76
C GLU A 132 16.32 3.60 14.68
N GLN A 133 15.76 3.12 13.56
CA GLN A 133 15.53 1.68 13.40
C GLN A 133 16.84 0.90 13.36
N ASP A 134 17.86 1.41 12.65
CA ASP A 134 19.17 0.78 12.57
C ASP A 134 19.88 0.77 13.94
N GLU A 135 19.68 1.81 14.77
CA GLU A 135 20.18 1.85 16.15
C GLU A 135 19.52 0.79 17.05
N VAL A 136 18.20 0.60 16.92
CA VAL A 136 17.43 -0.31 17.79
C VAL A 136 17.52 -1.77 17.36
N TYR A 137 17.39 -2.05 16.06
CA TYR A 137 17.24 -3.41 15.50
C TYR A 137 18.43 -3.85 14.64
N GLY A 138 19.45 -3.00 14.50
CA GLY A 138 20.61 -3.23 13.67
C GLY A 138 20.40 -2.81 12.22
N PRO A 139 21.51 -2.54 11.50
CA PRO A 139 21.46 -1.94 10.19
C PRO A 139 20.81 -2.87 9.16
N ARG A 140 20.07 -2.27 8.22
CA ARG A 140 19.49 -2.95 7.05
C ARG A 140 18.52 -4.07 7.43
N LEU A 141 17.61 -3.80 8.36
CA LEU A 141 16.55 -4.75 8.74
C LEU A 141 15.75 -5.27 7.55
N TYR A 142 15.58 -4.46 6.50
CA TYR A 142 14.95 -4.87 5.24
C TYR A 142 15.61 -6.09 4.57
N SER A 143 16.90 -6.33 4.83
CA SER A 143 17.66 -7.45 4.29
C SER A 143 17.78 -8.60 5.29
N THR A 144 18.00 -8.30 6.57
CA THR A 144 18.21 -9.33 7.61
C THR A 144 16.90 -9.95 8.10
N ASN A 145 15.83 -9.17 8.20
CA ASN A 145 14.47 -9.63 8.52
C ASN A 145 13.42 -8.79 7.74
N PRO A 146 13.20 -9.06 6.44
CA PRO A 146 12.27 -8.31 5.60
C PRO A 146 10.82 -8.36 6.11
N THR A 147 10.45 -9.41 6.85
CA THR A 147 9.12 -9.53 7.47
C THR A 147 8.94 -8.49 8.57
N ALA A 148 9.86 -8.44 9.54
CA ALA A 148 9.84 -7.43 10.59
C ALA A 148 9.91 -6.00 10.03
N CYS A 149 10.78 -5.76 9.04
CA CYS A 149 10.87 -4.46 8.38
C CYS A 149 9.54 -4.05 7.73
N CYS A 150 8.89 -4.94 6.96
CA CYS A 150 7.59 -4.64 6.37
C CYS A 150 6.50 -4.43 7.43
N ARG A 151 6.52 -5.21 8.52
CA ARG A 151 5.54 -5.05 9.61
C ARG A 151 5.63 -3.65 10.22
N MET A 152 6.83 -3.25 10.64
CA MET A 152 7.06 -1.96 11.31
C MET A 152 6.92 -0.75 10.39
N ARG A 153 7.26 -0.90 9.10
CA ARG A 153 7.24 0.21 8.14
C ARG A 153 6.00 0.29 7.26
N LYS A 154 5.19 -0.77 7.21
CA LYS A 154 4.01 -0.82 6.34
C LYS A 154 2.74 -1.20 7.09
N VAL A 155 2.74 -2.37 7.71
CA VAL A 155 1.52 -2.94 8.30
C VAL A 155 1.05 -2.13 9.49
N GLU A 156 1.92 -1.89 10.47
CA GLU A 156 1.56 -1.17 11.70
C GLU A 156 1.23 0.31 11.45
N PRO A 157 2.00 1.06 10.63
CA PRO A 157 1.65 2.45 10.34
C PRO A 157 0.33 2.57 9.57
N LEU A 158 0.07 1.70 8.59
CA LEU A 158 -1.21 1.68 7.87
C LEU A 158 -2.36 1.36 8.82
N ALA A 159 -2.20 0.34 9.67
CA ALA A 159 -3.23 -0.05 10.64
C ALA A 159 -3.62 1.12 11.54
N ARG A 160 -2.67 1.83 12.13
CA ARG A 160 -2.96 3.02 12.95
C ARG A 160 -3.69 4.12 12.18
N MET A 161 -3.30 4.36 10.93
CA MET A 161 -3.86 5.46 10.16
C MET A 161 -5.31 5.21 9.77
N LEU A 162 -5.74 3.95 9.69
CA LEU A 162 -7.11 3.61 9.32
C LEU A 162 -8.14 3.95 10.41
N ASP A 163 -7.73 4.25 11.65
CA ASP A 163 -8.64 4.53 12.78
C ASP A 163 -9.78 5.52 12.44
N PRO A 164 -9.53 6.71 11.86
CA PRO A 164 -10.57 7.69 11.51
C PRO A 164 -11.45 7.30 10.31
N PHE A 165 -11.12 6.25 9.56
CA PHE A 165 -11.82 5.89 8.32
C PHE A 165 -12.85 4.78 8.54
N GLU A 166 -13.97 4.86 7.84
CA GLU A 166 -15.00 3.81 7.82
C GLU A 166 -14.86 2.88 6.61
N ALA A 167 -14.25 3.39 5.54
CA ALA A 167 -13.96 2.62 4.33
C ALA A 167 -12.57 2.93 3.76
N TRP A 168 -12.10 2.05 2.90
CA TRP A 168 -10.84 2.25 2.19
C TRP A 168 -10.88 1.67 0.77
N ILE A 169 -10.31 2.43 -0.16
CA ILE A 169 -10.21 2.09 -1.58
C ILE A 169 -8.77 1.61 -1.85
N THR A 170 -8.64 0.50 -2.56
CA THR A 170 -7.32 -0.08 -2.91
C THR A 170 -7.18 -0.35 -4.39
N GLY A 171 -5.96 -0.19 -4.92
CA GLY A 171 -5.64 -0.45 -6.33
C GLY A 171 -5.33 -1.92 -6.61
N ILE A 172 -5.85 -2.85 -5.80
CA ILE A 172 -5.59 -4.28 -5.96
C ILE A 172 -6.28 -4.79 -7.22
N ARG A 173 -5.56 -5.60 -8.01
CA ARG A 173 -6.12 -6.26 -9.19
C ARG A 173 -5.94 -7.77 -9.10
N ARG A 174 -6.90 -8.54 -9.60
CA ARG A 174 -6.85 -10.02 -9.61
C ARG A 174 -5.65 -10.54 -10.41
N VAL A 175 -5.27 -9.81 -11.46
CA VAL A 175 -4.14 -10.14 -12.34
C VAL A 175 -2.78 -9.97 -11.67
N ASP A 176 -2.69 -9.22 -10.56
CA ASP A 176 -1.40 -8.93 -9.93
C ASP A 176 -0.76 -10.18 -9.34
N SER A 177 -1.52 -11.13 -8.77
CA SER A 177 -0.96 -12.39 -8.27
C SER A 177 -2.03 -13.47 -8.08
N ALA A 178 -1.62 -14.74 -8.10
CA ALA A 178 -2.53 -15.87 -7.89
C ALA A 178 -3.27 -15.82 -6.54
N LEU A 179 -2.69 -15.17 -5.52
CA LEU A 179 -3.32 -14.99 -4.21
C LEU A 179 -4.48 -13.98 -4.23
N ARG A 180 -4.58 -13.16 -5.28
CA ARG A 180 -5.59 -12.10 -5.45
C ARG A 180 -6.68 -12.49 -6.44
N ALA A 181 -6.59 -13.67 -7.06
CA ALA A 181 -7.48 -14.10 -8.14
C ALA A 181 -8.98 -14.08 -7.76
N ASN A 182 -9.29 -14.23 -6.46
CA ASN A 182 -10.66 -14.23 -5.94
C ASN A 182 -11.00 -12.97 -5.14
N THR A 183 -10.24 -11.88 -5.27
CA THR A 183 -10.55 -10.63 -4.57
C THR A 183 -11.90 -10.08 -5.05
N PRO A 184 -12.87 -9.82 -4.14
CA PRO A 184 -14.16 -9.26 -4.50
C PRO A 184 -14.07 -7.75 -4.77
N VAL A 185 -15.10 -7.18 -5.40
CA VAL A 185 -15.21 -5.73 -5.58
C VAL A 185 -15.36 -5.03 -4.22
N LEU A 186 -16.23 -5.58 -3.36
CA LEU A 186 -16.48 -5.12 -2.00
C LEU A 186 -16.22 -6.23 -0.99
N GLU A 187 -15.60 -5.89 0.13
CA GLU A 187 -15.48 -6.77 1.30
C GLU A 187 -15.50 -5.98 2.60
N VAL A 188 -15.86 -6.64 3.71
CA VAL A 188 -15.67 -6.07 5.05
C VAL A 188 -14.40 -6.65 5.64
N ASP A 189 -13.46 -5.78 6.00
CA ASP A 189 -12.21 -6.25 6.60
C ASP A 189 -12.40 -6.74 8.05
N ARG A 190 -11.33 -7.29 8.63
CA ARG A 190 -11.34 -7.81 10.01
C ARG A 190 -11.70 -6.75 11.05
N THR A 191 -11.55 -5.47 10.76
CA THR A 191 -11.86 -4.34 11.64
C THR A 191 -13.27 -3.81 11.43
N GLY A 192 -13.99 -4.30 10.42
CA GLY A 192 -15.38 -3.91 10.14
C GLY A 192 -15.50 -2.78 9.13
N ARG A 193 -14.39 -2.29 8.56
CA ARG A 193 -14.37 -1.26 7.53
C ARG A 193 -14.73 -1.85 6.18
N LEU A 194 -15.42 -1.07 5.36
CA LEU A 194 -15.71 -1.44 3.98
C LEU A 194 -14.45 -1.26 3.14
N LYS A 195 -14.02 -2.31 2.43
CA LYS A 195 -12.92 -2.25 1.47
C LYS A 195 -13.48 -2.34 0.06
N ILE A 196 -13.03 -1.43 -0.80
CA ILE A 196 -13.56 -1.23 -2.15
C ILE A 196 -12.40 -1.35 -3.14
N ASN A 197 -12.56 -2.19 -4.16
CA ASN A 197 -11.51 -2.52 -5.12
C ASN A 197 -11.99 -2.19 -6.56
N PRO A 198 -12.03 -0.91 -6.95
CA PRO A 198 -12.63 -0.49 -8.23
C PRO A 198 -11.85 -0.96 -9.46
N LEU A 199 -10.57 -1.29 -9.29
CA LEU A 199 -9.69 -1.76 -10.36
C LEU A 199 -9.58 -3.30 -10.40
N VAL A 200 -10.36 -4.03 -9.58
CA VAL A 200 -10.12 -5.45 -9.29
C VAL A 200 -10.09 -6.36 -10.53
N GLU A 201 -10.84 -5.99 -11.57
CA GLU A 201 -10.92 -6.71 -12.85
C GLU A 201 -10.01 -6.15 -13.94
N TRP A 202 -9.31 -5.04 -13.71
CA TRP A 202 -8.50 -4.40 -14.74
C TRP A 202 -7.29 -5.24 -15.15
N SER A 203 -7.08 -5.34 -16.46
CA SER A 203 -5.83 -5.84 -17.05
C SER A 203 -4.72 -4.79 -17.03
N ASP A 204 -3.51 -5.18 -17.41
CA ASP A 204 -2.39 -4.25 -17.58
C ASP A 204 -2.64 -3.27 -18.73
N GLU A 205 -3.23 -3.75 -19.83
CA GLU A 205 -3.58 -2.90 -20.98
C GLU A 205 -4.63 -1.84 -20.62
N GLN A 206 -5.60 -2.18 -19.74
CA GLN A 206 -6.59 -1.21 -19.27
C GLN A 206 -5.94 -0.12 -18.39
N VAL A 207 -5.01 -0.50 -17.51
CA VAL A 207 -4.22 0.46 -16.72
C VAL A 207 -3.42 1.38 -17.64
N GLU A 208 -2.69 0.83 -18.61
CA GLU A 208 -1.89 1.61 -19.56
C GLU A 208 -2.75 2.55 -20.40
N SER A 209 -3.88 2.06 -20.92
CA SER A 209 -4.80 2.87 -21.73
C SER A 209 -5.41 4.00 -20.91
N TYR A 210 -5.84 3.74 -19.68
CA TYR A 210 -6.41 4.77 -18.82
C TYR A 210 -5.39 5.86 -18.46
N ILE A 211 -4.15 5.47 -18.15
CA ILE A 211 -3.06 6.42 -17.89
C ILE A 211 -2.84 7.32 -19.10
N ALA A 212 -2.85 6.77 -20.31
CA ALA A 212 -2.65 7.53 -21.54
C ALA A 212 -3.85 8.45 -21.87
N ASP A 213 -5.07 7.92 -21.77
CA ASP A 213 -6.30 8.63 -22.15
C ASP A 213 -6.60 9.82 -21.20
N HIS A 214 -6.15 9.75 -19.94
CA HIS A 214 -6.36 10.78 -18.92
C HIS A 214 -5.12 11.67 -18.66
N ASP A 215 -4.03 11.47 -19.41
CA ASP A 215 -2.75 12.20 -19.23
C ASP A 215 -2.30 12.18 -17.75
N LEU A 216 -2.26 10.98 -17.17
CA LEU A 216 -1.95 10.79 -15.76
C LEU A 216 -0.46 10.97 -15.48
N ILE A 217 -0.14 11.25 -14.21
CA ILE A 217 1.25 11.31 -13.76
C ILE A 217 1.87 9.92 -13.91
N ILE A 218 2.87 9.80 -14.78
CA ILE A 218 3.62 8.56 -15.00
C ILE A 218 4.76 8.47 -13.99
N HIS A 219 4.81 7.40 -13.22
CA HIS A 219 5.96 7.08 -12.38
C HIS A 219 7.16 6.70 -13.27
N PRO A 220 8.30 7.42 -13.25
CA PRO A 220 9.38 7.23 -14.23
C PRO A 220 9.88 5.79 -14.39
N LEU A 221 9.97 5.03 -13.29
CA LEU A 221 10.47 3.65 -13.31
C LEU A 221 9.58 2.65 -14.06
N THR A 222 8.28 2.90 -14.28
CA THR A 222 7.42 1.98 -15.04
C THR A 222 7.91 1.83 -16.48
N THR A 223 8.52 2.87 -17.03
CA THR A 223 9.12 2.87 -18.38
C THR A 223 10.58 2.39 -18.41
N GLN A 224 11.15 2.03 -17.25
CA GLN A 224 12.56 1.64 -17.08
C GLN A 224 12.72 0.19 -16.62
N GLY A 225 11.72 -0.65 -16.91
CA GLY A 225 11.76 -2.08 -16.60
C GLY A 225 11.34 -2.43 -15.17
N TYR A 226 10.65 -1.54 -14.45
CA TYR A 226 10.06 -1.83 -13.14
C TYR A 226 8.53 -1.96 -13.22
N PRO A 227 8.00 -3.14 -13.62
CA PRO A 227 6.55 -3.33 -13.74
C PRO A 227 5.85 -3.50 -12.38
N SER A 228 6.60 -3.72 -11.30
CA SER A 228 6.07 -3.65 -9.93
C SER A 228 7.04 -2.88 -9.03
N ILE A 229 6.57 -1.78 -8.44
CA ILE A 229 7.35 -0.82 -7.69
C ILE A 229 7.02 -0.95 -6.19
N GLY A 230 8.04 -0.80 -5.36
CA GLY A 230 7.94 -0.79 -3.91
C GLY A 230 9.11 -0.04 -3.31
N CYS A 231 9.61 -0.49 -2.16
CA CYS A 231 10.82 0.08 -1.57
C CYS A 231 12.04 -0.17 -2.48
N ALA A 232 12.89 0.82 -2.68
CA ALA A 232 14.10 0.77 -3.48
C ALA A 232 15.07 -0.34 -3.05
N THR A 233 15.10 -0.65 -1.76
CA THR A 233 15.94 -1.70 -1.18
C THR A 233 15.48 -3.12 -1.54
N CYS A 234 14.25 -3.30 -2.03
CA CYS A 234 13.61 -4.61 -2.22
C CYS A 234 12.90 -4.75 -3.58
N THR A 235 13.27 -3.92 -4.55
CA THR A 235 12.63 -3.86 -5.88
C THR A 235 13.72 -3.78 -6.94
N LEU A 236 13.70 -4.74 -7.88
CA LEU A 236 14.63 -4.81 -9.02
C LEU A 236 13.86 -4.71 -10.34
N PRO A 237 14.53 -4.27 -11.44
CA PRO A 237 13.94 -4.34 -12.76
C PRO A 237 13.78 -5.80 -13.19
N VAL A 238 12.84 -6.04 -14.09
CA VAL A 238 12.46 -7.35 -14.61
C VAL A 238 12.74 -7.39 -16.11
N ALA A 239 13.27 -8.51 -16.61
CA ALA A 239 13.48 -8.68 -18.05
C ALA A 239 12.14 -8.90 -18.77
N GLU A 240 12.07 -8.48 -20.04
CA GLU A 240 10.88 -8.68 -20.86
C GLU A 240 10.42 -10.15 -20.88
N GLY A 241 9.11 -10.36 -20.71
CA GLY A 241 8.48 -11.69 -20.68
C GLY A 241 8.63 -12.47 -19.36
N GLN A 242 9.33 -11.94 -18.36
CA GLN A 242 9.32 -12.51 -17.01
C GLN A 242 8.10 -12.04 -16.21
N ASP A 243 7.79 -12.75 -15.13
CA ASP A 243 6.74 -12.37 -14.18
C ASP A 243 6.97 -10.92 -13.69
N PRO A 244 6.01 -9.99 -13.89
CA PRO A 244 6.09 -8.59 -13.46
C PRO A 244 6.46 -8.37 -11.99
N ARG A 245 6.17 -9.33 -11.10
CA ARG A 245 6.46 -9.24 -9.67
C ARG A 245 7.73 -9.96 -9.26
N SER A 246 8.42 -10.63 -10.18
CA SER A 246 9.69 -11.34 -9.89
C SER A 246 10.80 -10.43 -9.37
N GLY A 247 10.73 -9.12 -9.62
CA GLY A 247 11.64 -8.11 -9.06
C GLY A 247 11.36 -7.74 -7.60
N ARG A 248 10.26 -8.19 -7.00
CA ARG A 248 9.85 -7.86 -5.62
C ARG A 248 10.50 -8.81 -4.61
N TRP A 249 10.86 -8.27 -3.44
CA TRP A 249 11.55 -9.03 -2.38
C TRP A 249 12.82 -9.73 -2.87
N ALA A 250 13.56 -9.07 -3.76
CA ALA A 250 14.82 -9.59 -4.29
C ALA A 250 15.74 -10.10 -3.17
N GLY A 251 16.12 -11.38 -3.27
CA GLY A 251 16.98 -12.05 -2.28
C GLY A 251 16.24 -12.64 -1.05
N SER A 252 14.90 -12.74 -1.08
CA SER A 252 14.07 -13.27 0.01
C SER A 252 12.99 -14.24 -0.53
N SER A 253 12.49 -15.15 0.34
CA SER A 253 11.39 -16.09 0.01
C SER A 253 9.98 -15.49 0.15
N LYS A 254 9.89 -14.20 0.51
CA LYS A 254 8.64 -13.47 0.72
C LYS A 254 7.92 -13.18 -0.60
N THR A 255 6.59 -13.36 -0.62
CA THR A 255 5.75 -13.23 -1.82
C THR A 255 4.67 -12.13 -1.74
N GLU A 256 4.31 -11.66 -0.55
CA GLU A 256 3.36 -10.56 -0.34
C GLU A 256 3.77 -9.66 0.82
N CYS A 257 3.37 -8.39 0.81
CA CYS A 257 3.81 -7.40 1.80
C CYS A 257 3.12 -7.53 3.16
N GLY A 258 1.90 -8.09 3.19
CA GLY A 258 1.03 -8.21 4.37
C GLY A 258 0.01 -7.07 4.55
N LEU A 259 -0.17 -6.18 3.56
CA LEU A 259 -1.11 -5.05 3.66
C LEU A 259 -2.57 -5.42 3.36
N HIS A 260 -2.80 -6.54 2.68
CA HIS A 260 -4.14 -6.95 2.21
C HIS A 260 -4.59 -8.29 2.81
N THR A 261 -3.97 -8.69 3.93
CA THR A 261 -4.25 -9.94 4.67
C THR A 261 -4.97 -9.64 5.96
#